data_AF-A0A7S0WD20-F1
#
_entry.id   AF-A0A7S0WD20-F1
#
_cell.length_a   1.000
_cell.length_b   1.000
_cell.length_c   1.000
_cell.angle_alpha   90.00
_cell.angle_beta   90.00
_cell.angle_gamma   90.00
#
_symmetry.space_group_name_H-M   'P 1'
#
loop_
_entity.id
_entity.type
_entity.pdbx_description
1 polymer ?
#
loop_
_entity_poly.entity_id
_entity_poly.type
_entity_poly.pdbx_seq_one_letter_code
_entity_poly.pdbx_strand_id
1 'polypeptide(L)'
;TLHAHVPASALEGLEEFSHCWLLFLFHENTDFHASVTREIGKTGKTGAADGPRTTTRGKIRVPRLNGEKRGCLATRTPHRPCPIGLSLVEIVSVGERWLDVAGADVVNGSPILDVKPYVPYSDCNA
;
A
#
# COMPACT_ATOMS: atom_id res chain seq x y z
N THR A 1 -7.70 -2.10 -14.72
CA THR A 1 -8.78 -3.04 -15.10
C THR A 1 -9.19 -3.87 -13.91
N LEU A 2 -10.48 -4.16 -13.76
CA LEU A 2 -11.01 -5.01 -12.69
C LEU A 2 -10.54 -6.46 -12.83
N HIS A 3 -10.27 -7.12 -11.71
CA HIS A 3 -10.07 -8.57 -11.68
C HIS A 3 -11.39 -9.29 -12.00
N ALA A 4 -11.31 -10.47 -12.61
CA ALA A 4 -12.47 -11.19 -13.14
C ALA A 4 -13.63 -11.37 -12.15
N HIS A 5 -13.31 -11.59 -10.87
CA HIS A 5 -14.29 -11.77 -9.79
C HIS A 5 -15.05 -10.51 -9.35
N VAL A 6 -14.59 -9.31 -9.76
CA VAL A 6 -15.28 -8.06 -9.42
C VAL A 6 -16.29 -7.76 -10.53
N PRO A 7 -17.59 -7.58 -10.19
CA PRO A 7 -18.59 -7.21 -11.17
C PRO A 7 -18.33 -5.80 -11.72
N ALA A 8 -18.67 -5.56 -12.99
CA ALA A 8 -18.54 -4.26 -13.65
C ALA A 8 -19.27 -3.14 -12.88
N SER A 9 -20.44 -3.46 -12.32
CA SER A 9 -21.26 -2.53 -11.55
C SER A 9 -20.61 -1.99 -10.28
N ALA A 10 -19.49 -2.59 -9.82
CA ALA A 10 -18.73 -2.06 -8.70
C ALA A 10 -18.08 -0.69 -8.98
N LEU A 11 -18.02 -0.25 -10.24
CA LEU A 11 -17.50 1.07 -10.63
C LEU A 11 -18.60 2.13 -10.79
N GLU A 12 -19.88 1.75 -10.78
CA GLU A 12 -21.00 2.69 -10.98
C GLU A 12 -21.00 3.80 -9.91
N GLY A 13 -21.16 5.05 -10.34
CA GLY A 13 -21.19 6.24 -9.48
C GLY A 13 -19.80 6.79 -9.12
N LEU A 14 -18.72 6.11 -9.50
CA LEU A 14 -17.37 6.61 -9.26
C LEU A 14 -17.06 7.85 -10.12
N GLU A 15 -17.71 7.97 -11.28
CA GLU A 15 -17.66 9.13 -12.19
C GLU A 15 -18.23 10.41 -11.58
N GLU A 16 -19.00 10.33 -10.49
CA GLU A 16 -19.52 11.49 -9.76
C GLU A 16 -18.42 12.18 -8.92
N PHE A 17 -17.26 11.53 -8.75
CA PHE A 17 -16.14 12.03 -7.96
C PHE A 17 -14.99 12.47 -8.86
N SER A 18 -14.30 13.54 -8.46
CA SER A 18 -13.07 13.97 -9.15
C SER A 18 -11.84 13.16 -8.74
N HIS A 19 -11.85 12.57 -7.55
CA HIS A 19 -10.70 11.87 -6.98
C HIS A 19 -11.12 10.62 -6.21
N CYS A 20 -10.22 9.66 -6.12
CA CYS A 20 -10.35 8.49 -5.26
C CYS A 20 -9.03 8.14 -4.57
N TRP A 21 -9.14 7.43 -3.45
CA TRP A 21 -8.05 6.71 -2.83
C TRP A 21 -7.84 5.38 -3.54
N LEU A 22 -6.60 5.09 -3.91
CA LEU A 22 -6.15 3.75 -4.30
C LEU A 22 -5.36 3.14 -3.16
N LEU A 23 -5.78 1.95 -2.71
CA LEU A 23 -4.97 1.10 -1.86
C LEU A 23 -4.32 0.04 -2.74
N PHE A 24 -3.02 -0.14 -2.62
CA PHE A 24 -2.26 -1.08 -3.45
C PHE A 24 -1.18 -1.80 -2.65
N LEU A 25 -0.68 -2.92 -3.16
CA LEU A 25 0.40 -3.67 -2.55
C LEU A 25 1.75 -3.21 -3.11
N PHE A 26 2.72 -2.90 -2.25
CA PHE A 26 4.13 -2.74 -2.64
C PHE A 26 4.75 -4.11 -2.96
N HIS A 27 4.35 -4.71 -4.07
CA HIS A 27 4.70 -6.08 -4.43
C HIS A 27 6.20 -6.28 -4.73
N GLU A 28 6.91 -5.22 -5.14
CA GLU A 28 8.36 -5.23 -5.30
C GLU A 28 9.13 -5.01 -3.99
N ASN A 29 8.45 -4.87 -2.84
CA ASN A 29 9.11 -4.71 -1.56
C ASN A 29 9.76 -6.03 -1.10
N THR A 30 11.09 -6.08 -1.17
CA THR A 30 11.91 -7.24 -0.79
C THR A 30 11.85 -7.62 0.69
N ASP A 31 11.46 -6.70 1.58
CA ASP A 31 11.42 -6.97 3.03
C ASP A 31 10.32 -7.97 3.42
N PHE A 32 9.22 -8.01 2.66
CA PHE A 32 8.13 -8.96 2.88
C PHE A 32 8.57 -10.41 2.61
N HIS A 33 9.39 -10.61 1.57
CA HIS A 33 9.93 -11.94 1.26
C HIS A 33 10.90 -12.40 2.36
N ALA A 34 11.71 -11.50 2.90
CA ALA A 34 12.67 -11.82 3.95
C ALA A 34 12.00 -12.25 5.27
N SER A 35 10.83 -11.67 5.63
CA SER A 35 10.11 -12.05 6.84
C SER A 35 9.45 -13.42 6.70
N VAL A 36 8.76 -13.67 5.59
CA VAL A 36 8.05 -14.94 5.31
C VAL A 36 9.03 -16.10 5.15
N THR A 37 10.08 -15.94 4.33
CA THR A 37 11.10 -16.99 4.16
C THR A 37 11.82 -17.33 5.47
N ARG A 38 12.00 -16.36 6.37
CA ARG A 38 12.66 -16.57 7.68
C ARG A 38 11.76 -17.22 8.73
N GLU A 39 10.44 -17.13 8.59
CA GLU A 39 9.49 -17.91 9.42
C GLU A 39 9.36 -19.34 8.89
N ILE A 40 9.22 -19.53 7.57
CA ILE A 40 9.10 -20.86 6.95
C ILE A 40 10.40 -21.68 7.09
N GLY A 41 11.56 -21.04 7.02
CA GLY A 41 12.87 -21.71 7.11
C GLY A 41 13.30 -22.17 8.52
N LYS A 42 12.47 -22.01 9.56
CA LYS A 42 12.82 -22.34 10.97
C LYS A 42 12.16 -23.61 11.51
N THR A 43 12.01 -24.65 10.69
CA THR A 43 11.73 -26.01 11.17
C THR A 43 12.95 -26.71 11.81
N GLY A 44 14.08 -26.02 12.03
CA GLY A 44 15.25 -26.62 12.65
C GLY A 44 16.14 -25.65 13.42
N LYS A 45 16.09 -25.75 14.76
CA LYS A 45 17.03 -25.22 15.77
C LYS A 45 17.06 -23.70 15.97
N THR A 46 16.88 -23.26 17.23
CA THR A 46 17.91 -22.58 18.04
C THR A 46 17.38 -22.21 19.42
N GLY A 47 18.22 -22.39 20.44
CA GLY A 47 17.97 -22.05 21.83
C GLY A 47 17.81 -20.56 22.15
N ALA A 48 17.71 -20.33 23.45
CA ALA A 48 17.12 -19.18 24.12
C ALA A 48 17.85 -17.83 23.99
N ALA A 49 17.07 -16.78 23.74
CA ALA A 49 17.17 -15.43 24.30
C ALA A 49 15.86 -14.68 23.97
N ASP A 50 15.06 -14.41 24.99
CA ASP A 50 13.63 -14.06 24.92
C ASP A 50 13.34 -12.62 24.46
N GLY A 51 12.53 -12.50 23.41
CA GLY A 51 11.86 -11.27 22.97
C GLY A 51 11.13 -11.49 21.64
N PRO A 52 10.01 -10.78 21.36
CA PRO A 52 9.35 -10.88 20.05
C PRO A 52 10.32 -10.43 18.96
N ARG A 53 10.78 -11.37 18.12
CA ARG A 53 11.71 -11.05 17.03
C ARG A 53 10.94 -10.37 15.90
N THR A 54 10.91 -9.03 15.94
CA THR A 54 10.29 -8.21 14.89
C THR A 54 11.02 -8.41 13.55
N THR A 55 10.27 -8.69 12.49
CA THR A 55 10.82 -8.89 11.13
C THR A 55 10.88 -7.58 10.34
N THR A 56 10.15 -6.54 10.76
CA THR A 56 10.12 -5.23 10.12
C THR A 56 11.13 -4.25 10.72
N ARG A 57 11.80 -3.46 9.88
CA ARG A 57 12.69 -2.39 10.34
C ARG A 57 11.90 -1.27 11.03
N GLY A 58 12.06 -1.13 12.35
CA GLY A 58 11.32 -0.14 13.14
C GLY A 58 11.62 1.32 12.79
N LYS A 59 12.81 1.64 12.28
CA LYS A 59 13.21 3.01 11.86
C LYS A 59 13.74 3.01 10.43
N ILE A 60 13.39 4.04 9.66
CA ILE A 60 13.88 4.28 8.29
C ILE A 60 14.58 5.63 8.21
N ARG A 61 15.50 5.77 7.25
CA ARG A 61 16.18 7.03 6.95
C ARG A 61 15.30 7.83 6.00
N VAL A 62 14.85 9.02 6.40
CA VAL A 62 13.93 9.84 5.62
C VAL A 62 14.73 10.76 4.68
N PRO A 63 14.61 10.61 3.35
CA PRO A 63 15.35 11.46 2.41
C PRO A 63 14.98 12.94 2.55
N ARG A 64 13.67 13.21 2.70
CA ARG A 64 13.11 14.58 2.83
C ARG A 64 13.46 15.29 4.13
N LEU A 65 14.13 14.61 5.06
CA LEU A 65 14.52 15.16 6.36
C LEU A 65 16.03 15.02 6.56
N ASN A 66 16.82 15.35 5.53
CA ASN A 66 18.28 15.29 5.54
C ASN A 66 18.85 13.95 6.04
N GLY A 67 18.13 12.86 5.83
CA GLY A 67 18.53 11.53 6.27
C GLY A 67 18.39 11.29 7.78
N GLU A 68 17.56 12.03 8.50
CA GLU A 68 17.20 11.68 9.86
C GLU A 68 16.42 10.36 9.92
N LYS A 69 16.57 9.64 11.03
CA LYS A 69 15.81 8.41 11.27
C LYS A 69 14.44 8.76 11.85
N ARG A 70 13.39 8.16 11.31
CA ARG A 70 12.02 8.21 11.85
C ARG A 70 11.46 6.80 11.97
N GLY A 71 10.49 6.60 12.86
CA GLY A 71 9.76 5.34 12.94
C GLY A 71 9.07 5.03 11.61
N CYS A 72 9.08 3.78 11.15
CA CYS A 72 8.53 3.43 9.82
C CYS A 72 7.06 3.86 9.67
N LEU A 73 6.25 3.71 10.73
CA LEU A 73 4.84 4.12 10.77
C LEU A 73 4.62 5.64 10.82
N ALA A 74 5.65 6.42 11.16
CA ALA A 74 5.61 7.88 11.11
C ALA A 74 6.07 8.43 9.75
N THR A 75 6.11 7.57 8.72
CA THR A 75 6.57 7.88 7.36
C THR A 75 5.72 7.15 6.33
N ARG A 76 5.91 7.46 5.04
CA ARG A 76 5.28 6.75 3.91
C ARG A 76 6.22 5.76 3.22
N THR A 77 7.14 5.14 3.97
CA THR A 77 8.06 4.13 3.42
C THR A 77 7.31 2.89 2.92
N PRO A 78 7.72 2.25 1.81
CA PRO A 78 7.16 0.95 1.41
C PRO A 78 7.58 -0.17 2.37
N HIS A 79 8.70 0.00 3.09
CA HIS A 79 9.25 -0.92 4.09
C HIS A 79 8.50 -0.84 5.43
N ARG A 80 7.32 -1.47 5.51
CA ARG A 80 6.41 -1.40 6.67
C ARG A 80 5.71 -2.76 6.92
N PRO A 81 5.14 -3.01 8.13
CA PRO A 81 4.68 -4.35 8.52
C PRO A 81 3.60 -4.93 7.59
N CYS A 82 2.63 -4.10 7.20
CA CYS A 82 1.73 -4.37 6.07
C CYS A 82 2.17 -3.46 4.91
N PRO A 83 2.76 -4.00 3.83
CA PRO A 83 3.30 -3.23 2.72
C PRO A 83 2.21 -2.70 1.79
N ILE A 84 1.22 -2.01 2.35
CA ILE A 84 0.11 -1.38 1.63
C ILE A 84 0.48 0.08 1.36
N GLY A 85 0.34 0.51 0.11
CA GLY A 85 0.42 1.89 -0.33
C GLY A 85 -0.95 2.56 -0.38
N LEU A 86 -0.94 3.89 -0.37
CA LEU A 86 -2.13 4.74 -0.46
C LEU A 86 -1.80 5.93 -1.38
N SER A 87 -2.56 6.08 -2.46
CA SER A 87 -2.47 7.22 -3.38
C SER A 87 -3.81 7.94 -3.46
N LEU A 88 -3.80 9.27 -3.35
CA LEU A 88 -4.93 10.08 -3.81
C LEU A 88 -4.72 10.35 -5.30
N VAL A 89 -5.66 9.94 -6.13
CA VAL A 89 -5.55 10.05 -7.59
C VAL A 89 -6.75 10.78 -8.17
N GLU A 90 -6.53 11.44 -9.30
CA GLU A 90 -7.60 12.00 -10.12
C GLU A 90 -8.28 10.87 -10.90
N ILE A 91 -9.62 10.90 -10.96
CA ILE A 91 -10.41 10.02 -11.82
C ILE A 91 -10.50 10.70 -13.20
N VAL A 92 -9.85 10.11 -14.19
CA VAL A 92 -9.85 10.64 -15.57
C VAL A 92 -11.05 10.14 -16.35
N SER A 93 -11.33 8.84 -16.27
CA SER A 93 -12.55 8.25 -16.83
C SER A 93 -12.85 6.88 -16.22
N VAL A 94 -14.13 6.54 -16.19
CA VAL A 94 -14.65 5.26 -15.74
C VAL A 94 -15.18 4.51 -16.95
N GLY A 95 -14.67 3.31 -17.20
CA GLY A 95 -15.18 2.40 -18.21
C GLY A 95 -15.86 1.19 -17.59
N GLU A 96 -16.42 0.30 -18.44
CA GLU A 96 -17.21 -0.85 -17.98
C GLU A 96 -16.45 -1.76 -16.99
N ARG A 97 -15.15 -2.00 -17.24
CA ARG A 97 -14.31 -2.84 -16.36
C ARG A 97 -12.93 -2.25 -16.10
N TRP A 98 -12.78 -0.95 -16.28
CA TRP A 98 -11.51 -0.27 -16.11
C TRP A 98 -11.74 1.15 -15.57
N LEU A 99 -10.68 1.68 -14.96
CA LEU A 99 -10.66 3.01 -14.35
C LEU A 99 -9.34 3.64 -14.77
N ASP A 100 -9.41 4.75 -15.48
CA ASP A 100 -8.24 5.55 -15.82
C ASP A 100 -8.05 6.63 -14.76
N VAL A 101 -6.82 6.72 -14.26
CA VAL A 101 -6.47 7.63 -13.17
C VAL A 101 -5.18 8.38 -13.48
N ALA A 102 -5.02 9.56 -12.88
CA ALA A 102 -3.79 10.35 -12.96
C ALA A 102 -3.21 10.63 -11.56
N GLY A 103 -1.89 10.81 -11.49
CA GLY A 103 -1.19 11.15 -10.25
C GLY A 103 -0.86 9.97 -9.32
N ALA A 104 -1.04 8.73 -9.76
CA ALA A 104 -0.70 7.55 -8.98
C ALA A 104 0.82 7.40 -8.77
N ASP A 105 1.26 7.14 -7.54
CA ASP A 105 2.64 6.76 -7.17
C ASP A 105 2.80 5.24 -7.03
N VAL A 106 2.31 4.51 -8.05
CA VAL A 106 2.23 3.05 -8.11
C VAL A 106 3.10 2.52 -9.24
N VAL A 107 3.86 1.45 -8.99
CA VAL A 107 4.63 0.78 -10.05
C VAL A 107 3.74 -0.17 -10.86
N ASN A 108 4.03 -0.30 -12.17
CA ASN A 108 3.27 -1.16 -13.07
C ASN A 108 3.14 -2.59 -12.54
N GLY A 109 1.97 -3.20 -12.70
CA GLY A 109 1.69 -4.55 -12.21
C GLY A 109 1.38 -4.66 -10.71
N SER A 110 1.45 -3.56 -9.95
CA SER A 110 1.07 -3.59 -8.53
C SER A 110 -0.40 -3.97 -8.35
N PRO A 111 -0.71 -4.96 -7.50
CA PRO A 111 -2.09 -5.30 -7.18
C PRO A 111 -2.79 -4.12 -6.50
N ILE A 112 -3.89 -3.67 -7.08
CA ILE A 112 -4.82 -2.74 -6.43
C ILE A 112 -5.72 -3.57 -5.52
N LEU A 113 -5.77 -3.17 -4.25
CA LEU A 113 -6.51 -3.85 -3.18
C LEU A 113 -7.91 -3.25 -3.01
N ASP A 114 -8.02 -1.93 -3.16
CA ASP A 114 -9.27 -1.21 -2.89
C ASP A 114 -9.28 0.16 -3.59
N VAL A 115 -10.49 0.68 -3.84
CA VAL A 115 -10.76 2.00 -4.40
C VAL A 115 -11.84 2.67 -3.56
N LYS A 116 -11.62 3.91 -3.11
CA LYS A 116 -12.62 4.66 -2.33
C LYS A 116 -12.78 6.07 -2.86
N PRO A 117 -14.00 6.59 -3.07
CA PRO A 117 -14.16 7.99 -3.44
C PRO A 117 -13.54 8.89 -2.37
N TYR A 118 -12.86 9.95 -2.81
CA TYR A 118 -12.30 10.96 -1.90
C TYR A 118 -13.41 11.90 -1.45
N VAL A 119 -13.53 12.08 -0.13
CA VAL A 119 -14.60 12.88 0.46
C VAL A 119 -13.99 13.97 1.36
N PRO A 120 -13.99 15.25 0.95
CA PRO A 120 -13.26 16.30 1.65
C PRO A 120 -13.58 16.40 3.15
N TYR A 121 -14.85 16.37 3.54
CA TYR A 121 -15.23 16.53 4.95
C TYR A 121 -14.65 15.43 5.87
N SER A 122 -14.35 14.24 5.32
CA SER A 122 -13.83 13.09 6.05
C SER A 122 -12.31 12.95 5.90
N ASP A 123 -11.80 13.23 4.71
CA ASP A 123 -10.46 12.86 4.30
C ASP A 123 -9.47 14.03 4.34
N CYS A 124 -9.94 15.27 4.54
CA CYS A 124 -9.10 16.41 4.85
C CYS A 124 -9.50 17.07 6.16
N ASN A 125 -8.49 17.59 6.86
CA ASN A 125 -8.73 18.55 7.92
C ASN A 125 -8.87 19.93 7.26
N ALA A 126 -9.97 20.61 7.56
CA ALA A 126 -10.15 22.02 7.23
C ALA A 126 -9.13 22.90 7.96
#